data_AF-A0A975TCJ2-F1
#
_entry.id   AF-A0A975TCJ2-F1
#
_cell.length_a   1.000
_cell.length_b   1.000
_cell.length_c   1.000
_cell.angle_alpha   90.00
_cell.angle_beta   90.00
_cell.angle_gamma   90.00
#
_symmetry.space_group_name_H-M   'P 1'
#
loop_
_entity.id
_entity.type
_entity.pdbx_description
1 polymer ?
#
loop_
_entity_poly.entity_id
_entity_poly.type
_entity_poly.pdbx_seq_one_letter_code
_entity_poly.pdbx_strand_id
1 'polypeptide(L)'
;MRETLRKSCQEYLTLELSFGEVQHITSGFNLMTQIHEQTCLNKRCLNYKEPLPQQPRCPLCRKLTRKAVIVKTLSEEKFKQPYRTQFSAPMVKVTINSSAREYIQQFAKEMRSSLTRTKEPIPSGYQQLWEYSSTFIAIHSFGHQIMRALQLVAKVDPKQVNFTVVKELGEGNNYTGYFYDTSDGGNGAAEAVFKHLPKLAEVGRAIARDCNCNTGCAKCLIQHGCPDGNTALLKQMGLVLLDAVAKPET
;
A
#
# COMPACT_ATOMS: atom_id res chain seq x y z
N MET A 1 -25.15 8.32 19.47
CA MET A 1 -24.80 7.14 20.30
C MET A 1 -23.77 6.34 19.51
N ARG A 2 -22.46 6.47 19.83
CA ARG A 2 -21.39 5.77 19.09
C ARG A 2 -21.13 4.44 19.78
N GLU A 3 -21.78 3.39 19.30
CA GLU A 3 -21.50 2.03 19.72
C GLU A 3 -20.35 1.51 18.84
N THR A 4 -19.15 1.47 19.40
CA THR A 4 -17.96 0.96 18.72
C THR A 4 -17.93 -0.55 18.86
N LEU A 5 -17.98 -1.27 17.73
CA LEU A 5 -17.96 -2.73 17.70
C LEU A 5 -16.54 -3.23 17.40
N ARG A 6 -15.98 -4.01 18.33
CA ARG A 6 -14.63 -4.56 18.21
C ARG A 6 -14.66 -6.08 18.00
N LYS A 7 -13.86 -6.57 17.04
CA LYS A 7 -13.73 -7.99 16.73
C LYS A 7 -12.27 -8.38 16.59
N SER A 8 -11.85 -9.40 17.34
CA SER A 8 -10.59 -10.09 17.07
C SER A 8 -10.81 -11.07 15.92
N CYS A 9 -9.99 -10.98 14.86
CA CYS A 9 -10.08 -11.91 13.74
C CYS A 9 -9.12 -13.11 13.91
N GLN A 10 -8.00 -12.89 14.60
CA GLN A 10 -6.99 -13.85 15.11
C GLN A 10 -6.15 -13.16 16.20
N GLU A 11 -5.20 -13.84 16.83
CA GLU A 11 -4.27 -13.24 17.83
C GLU A 11 -3.57 -11.96 17.33
N TYR A 12 -3.40 -11.80 16.02
CA TYR A 12 -2.52 -10.81 15.39
C TYR A 12 -3.21 -9.55 14.85
N LEU A 13 -4.53 -9.58 14.61
CA LEU A 13 -5.27 -8.50 13.93
C LEU A 13 -6.61 -8.18 14.61
N THR A 14 -6.83 -6.90 14.87
CA THR A 14 -8.07 -6.35 15.44
C THR A 14 -8.80 -5.51 14.41
N LEU A 15 -10.12 -5.71 14.34
CA LEU A 15 -11.04 -4.81 13.63
C LEU A 15 -11.88 -4.02 14.63
N GLU A 16 -12.09 -2.76 14.30
CA GLU A 16 -13.01 -1.88 15.02
C GLU A 16 -13.88 -1.16 13.99
N LEU A 17 -15.19 -1.42 14.05
CA LEU A 17 -16.18 -0.69 13.27
C LEU A 17 -16.55 0.59 14.03
N SER A 18 -16.43 1.72 13.35
CA SER A 18 -16.73 3.03 13.90
C SER A 18 -17.33 3.94 12.83
N PHE A 19 -17.73 5.14 13.25
CA PHE A 19 -18.25 6.18 12.36
C PHE A 19 -17.36 7.42 12.51
N GLY A 20 -16.79 7.89 11.42
CA GLY A 20 -15.83 8.98 11.43
C GLY A 20 -15.92 9.87 10.20
N GLU A 21 -15.11 10.91 10.18
CA GLU A 21 -15.09 11.90 9.10
C GLU A 21 -13.93 11.62 8.15
N VAL A 22 -14.21 11.65 6.85
CA VAL A 22 -13.23 11.53 5.78
C VAL A 22 -13.08 12.90 5.14
N GLN A 23 -11.84 13.36 5.01
CA GLN A 23 -11.51 14.66 4.41
C GLN A 23 -10.52 14.46 3.27
N HIS A 24 -10.85 14.95 2.08
CA HIS A 24 -9.89 15.08 0.99
C HIS A 24 -9.58 16.56 0.78
N ILE A 25 -8.29 16.88 0.75
CA ILE A 25 -7.80 18.26 0.61
C ILE A 25 -6.86 18.30 -0.58
N THR A 26 -7.18 19.14 -1.57
CA THR A 26 -6.30 19.43 -2.70
C THR A 26 -5.77 20.85 -2.56
N SER A 27 -4.50 20.97 -2.23
CA SER A 27 -3.84 22.26 -1.93
C SER A 27 -3.10 22.88 -3.12
N GLY A 28 -2.98 22.17 -4.24
CA GLY A 28 -2.24 22.63 -5.41
C GLY A 28 -1.97 21.52 -6.42
N PHE A 29 -1.04 21.77 -7.34
CA PHE A 29 -0.55 20.80 -8.30
C PHE A 29 0.94 21.03 -8.59
N ASN A 30 1.61 19.97 -9.07
CA ASN A 30 3.00 20.07 -9.52
C ASN A 30 3.02 20.00 -11.04
N LEU A 31 3.65 20.97 -11.69
CA LEU A 31 4.00 20.87 -13.10
C LEU A 31 5.24 20.00 -13.21
N MET A 32 5.15 18.88 -13.92
CA MET A 32 6.25 17.92 -14.07
C MET A 32 6.57 17.69 -15.53
N THR A 33 7.84 17.39 -15.82
CA THR A 33 8.28 16.86 -17.10
C THR A 33 8.89 15.48 -16.94
N GLN A 34 8.75 14.65 -17.98
CA GLN A 34 9.41 13.36 -18.06
C GLN A 34 10.60 13.48 -19.02
N ILE A 35 11.78 13.10 -18.56
CA ILE A 35 12.97 13.00 -19.40
C ILE A 35 13.42 11.54 -19.47
N HIS A 36 13.84 11.11 -20.66
CA HIS A 36 14.33 9.76 -20.90
C HIS A 36 15.86 9.81 -20.99
N GLU A 37 16.54 9.47 -19.89
CA GLU A 37 18.00 9.62 -19.80
C GLU A 37 18.68 8.43 -19.14
N GLN A 38 19.98 8.26 -19.37
CA GLN A 38 20.80 7.28 -18.66
C GLN A 38 20.86 7.64 -17.17
N THR A 39 20.70 6.65 -16.28
CA THR A 39 20.79 6.85 -14.82
C THR A 39 21.65 5.77 -14.16
N CYS A 40 22.22 6.09 -13.00
CA CYS A 40 22.91 5.09 -12.18
C CYS A 40 21.88 4.32 -11.34
N LEU A 41 21.96 2.99 -11.38
CA LEU A 41 21.09 2.10 -10.59
C LEU A 41 21.70 1.66 -9.24
N ASN A 42 22.86 2.20 -8.88
CA ASN A 42 23.49 1.90 -7.60
C ASN A 42 22.89 2.76 -6.48
N LYS A 43 21.99 2.21 -5.65
CA LYS A 43 21.34 2.93 -4.53
C LYS A 43 22.30 3.61 -3.53
N ARG A 44 23.53 3.11 -3.41
CA ARG A 44 24.57 3.69 -2.54
C ARG A 44 25.39 4.79 -3.22
N CYS A 45 25.13 5.07 -4.49
CA CYS A 45 25.79 6.12 -5.25
C CYS A 45 25.01 7.42 -5.10
N LEU A 46 25.74 8.53 -4.98
CA LEU A 46 25.12 9.87 -4.99
C LEU A 46 24.39 10.16 -6.30
N ASN A 47 24.78 9.51 -7.40
CA ASN A 47 24.09 9.65 -8.69
C ASN A 47 22.92 8.66 -8.88
N TYR A 48 22.44 8.00 -7.82
CA TYR A 48 21.34 7.05 -7.95
C TYR A 48 20.08 7.73 -8.49
N LYS A 49 19.56 7.26 -9.62
CA LYS A 49 18.43 7.86 -10.36
C LYS A 49 18.64 9.31 -10.85
N GLU A 50 19.86 9.84 -10.73
CA GLU A 50 20.23 11.12 -11.30
C GLU A 50 20.51 11.00 -12.81
N PRO A 51 20.21 12.04 -13.63
CA PRO A 51 20.48 12.05 -15.05
C PRO A 51 21.99 12.03 -15.34
N LEU A 52 22.45 11.10 -16.18
CA LEU A 52 23.83 10.90 -16.59
C LEU A 52 23.95 10.85 -18.13
N PRO A 53 23.68 11.96 -18.83
CA PRO A 53 23.61 11.99 -20.29
C PRO A 53 24.87 11.43 -20.95
N GLN A 54 24.67 10.49 -21.88
CA GLN A 54 25.73 9.86 -22.69
C GLN A 54 26.81 9.12 -21.88
N GLN A 55 26.59 8.84 -20.60
CA GLN A 55 27.53 8.09 -19.77
C GLN A 55 27.12 6.61 -19.76
N PRO A 56 27.84 5.67 -20.41
CA PRO A 56 27.53 4.24 -20.36
C PRO A 56 27.86 3.61 -18.99
N ARG A 57 28.68 4.28 -18.19
CA ARG A 57 29.02 3.90 -16.81
C ARG A 57 28.94 5.13 -15.91
N CYS A 58 28.45 4.94 -14.70
CA CYS A 58 28.36 6.00 -13.71
C CYS A 58 29.76 6.53 -13.35
N PRO A 59 30.02 7.84 -13.41
CA PRO A 59 31.35 8.39 -13.13
C PRO A 59 31.82 8.16 -11.68
N LEU A 60 30.87 8.10 -10.73
CA LEU A 60 31.19 7.90 -9.30
C LEU A 60 31.41 6.43 -8.94
N CYS A 61 30.49 5.54 -9.32
CA CYS A 61 30.55 4.14 -8.87
C CYS A 61 30.95 3.15 -9.97
N ARG A 62 31.21 3.63 -11.19
CA ARG A 62 31.64 2.87 -12.37
C ARG A 62 30.69 1.76 -12.84
N LYS A 63 29.53 1.57 -12.19
CA LYS A 63 28.50 0.63 -12.62
C LYS A 63 27.85 1.10 -13.93
N LEU A 64 27.38 0.14 -14.74
CA LEU A 64 26.64 0.43 -15.97
C LEU A 64 25.41 1.29 -15.67
N THR A 65 25.19 2.29 -16.50
CA THR A 65 23.96 3.08 -16.49
C THR A 65 22.88 2.39 -17.31
N ARG A 66 21.62 2.75 -17.06
CA ARG A 66 20.49 2.33 -17.90
C ARG A 66 19.56 3.49 -18.17
N LYS A 67 18.95 3.50 -19.36
CA LYS A 67 17.91 4.46 -19.69
C LYS A 67 16.74 4.25 -18.73
N ALA A 68 16.34 5.34 -18.08
CA ALA A 68 15.19 5.38 -17.20
C ALA A 68 14.41 6.67 -17.45
N VAL A 69 13.11 6.62 -17.17
CA VAL A 69 12.27 7.82 -17.11
C VAL A 69 12.57 8.52 -15.78
N ILE A 70 12.97 9.77 -15.86
CA ILE A 70 13.17 10.64 -14.70
C ILE A 70 12.04 11.66 -14.73
N VAL A 71 11.29 11.74 -13.63
CA VAL A 71 10.25 12.76 -13.44
C VAL A 71 10.90 13.94 -12.74
N LYS A 72 10.87 15.11 -13.36
CA LYS A 72 11.38 16.35 -12.79
C LYS A 72 10.22 17.31 -12.55
N THR A 73 10.10 17.80 -11.32
CA THR A 73 9.20 18.90 -10.99
C THR A 73 9.76 20.20 -11.57
N LEU A 74 8.97 20.88 -12.39
CA LEU A 74 9.27 22.17 -13.00
C LEU A 74 8.80 23.32 -12.12
N SER A 75 7.58 23.23 -11.59
CA SER A 75 7.03 24.17 -10.62
C SER A 75 6.04 23.47 -9.68
N GLU A 76 5.86 24.06 -8.50
CA GLU A 76 4.82 23.68 -7.54
C GLU A 76 3.86 24.85 -7.40
N GLU A 77 2.62 24.66 -7.83
CA GLU A 77 1.57 25.67 -7.78
C GLU A 77 0.64 25.38 -6.62
N LYS A 78 0.53 26.30 -5.67
CA LYS A 78 -0.40 26.20 -4.54
C LYS A 78 -1.66 27.00 -4.82
N PHE A 79 -2.81 26.42 -4.51
CA PHE A 79 -4.06 27.16 -4.54
C PHE A 79 -4.10 28.15 -3.38
N LYS A 80 -4.68 29.35 -3.63
CA LYS A 80 -4.89 30.36 -2.58
C LYS A 80 -5.74 29.82 -1.43
N GLN A 81 -6.74 29.01 -1.77
CA GLN A 81 -7.56 28.27 -0.83
C GLN A 81 -7.60 26.81 -1.30
N PRO A 82 -7.27 25.83 -0.43
CA PRO A 82 -7.38 24.42 -0.77
C PRO A 82 -8.82 24.02 -1.06
N TYR A 83 -9.02 23.16 -2.06
CA TYR A 83 -10.30 22.50 -2.25
C TYR A 83 -10.47 21.42 -1.19
N ARG A 84 -11.65 21.36 -0.56
CA ARG A 84 -11.97 20.41 0.50
C ARG A 84 -13.28 19.72 0.20
N THR A 85 -13.26 18.39 0.22
CA THR A 85 -14.47 17.58 0.29
C THR A 85 -14.45 16.81 1.60
N GLN A 86 -15.56 16.85 2.34
CA GLN A 86 -15.69 16.16 3.63
C GLN A 86 -17.05 15.46 3.71
N PHE A 87 -17.07 14.31 4.35
CA PHE A 87 -18.29 13.56 4.63
C PHE A 87 -18.07 12.64 5.82
N SER A 88 -19.15 12.22 6.47
CA SER A 88 -19.08 11.29 7.60
C SER A 88 -19.60 9.92 7.20
N ALA A 89 -18.84 8.87 7.50
CA ALA A 89 -19.16 7.54 7.02
C ALA A 89 -18.73 6.44 7.99
N PRO A 90 -19.35 5.24 7.91
CA PRO A 90 -18.84 4.04 8.55
C PRO A 90 -17.43 3.71 8.07
N MET A 91 -16.59 3.28 9.00
CA MET A 91 -15.22 2.86 8.75
C MET A 91 -14.82 1.66 9.58
N VAL A 92 -13.96 0.82 9.02
CA VAL A 92 -13.32 -0.29 9.72
C VAL A 92 -11.85 0.04 9.91
N LYS A 93 -11.49 0.28 11.16
CA LYS A 93 -10.12 0.41 11.61
C LYS A 93 -9.49 -0.99 11.70
N VAL A 94 -8.32 -1.14 11.09
CA VAL A 94 -7.52 -2.36 11.07
C VAL A 94 -6.22 -2.07 11.79
N THR A 95 -5.99 -2.75 12.92
CA THR A 95 -4.75 -2.68 13.67
C THR A 95 -4.13 -4.06 13.83
N ILE A 96 -2.81 -4.09 13.91
CA ILE A 96 -2.04 -5.31 14.15
C ILE A 96 -1.24 -5.18 15.44
N ASN A 97 -1.06 -6.28 16.15
CA ASN A 97 -0.33 -6.31 17.43
C ASN A 97 1.21 -6.24 17.22
N SER A 98 1.97 -6.22 18.31
CA SER A 98 3.44 -6.19 18.26
C SER A 98 4.05 -7.42 17.59
N SER A 99 3.58 -8.63 17.93
CA SER A 99 4.08 -9.88 17.35
C SER A 99 3.92 -9.92 15.82
N ALA A 100 2.78 -9.46 15.31
CA ALA A 100 2.53 -9.35 13.87
C ALA A 100 3.48 -8.35 13.21
N ARG A 101 3.73 -7.20 13.85
CA ARG A 101 4.68 -6.19 13.35
C ARG A 101 6.09 -6.74 13.28
N GLU A 102 6.55 -7.42 14.32
CA GLU A 102 7.88 -8.05 14.37
C GLU A 102 8.04 -9.09 13.27
N TYR A 103 7.03 -9.94 13.07
CA TYR A 103 7.03 -10.93 12.00
C TYR A 103 7.13 -10.27 10.61
N ILE A 104 6.31 -9.23 10.34
CA ILE A 104 6.34 -8.49 9.07
C ILE A 104 7.70 -7.83 8.82
N GLN A 105 8.31 -7.26 9.87
CA GLN A 105 9.63 -6.64 9.78
C GLN A 105 10.71 -7.68 9.45
N GLN A 106 10.66 -8.83 10.11
CA GLN A 106 11.58 -9.94 9.87
C GLN A 106 11.41 -10.52 8.46
N PHE A 107 10.18 -10.78 8.02
CA PHE A 107 9.87 -11.25 6.67
C PHE A 107 10.41 -10.30 5.59
N ALA A 108 10.21 -8.98 5.77
CA ALA A 108 10.77 -7.99 4.86
C ALA A 108 12.31 -7.96 4.88
N LYS A 109 12.94 -8.16 6.05
CA LYS A 109 14.41 -8.22 6.19
C LYS A 109 14.99 -9.44 5.48
N GLU A 110 14.35 -10.59 5.57
CA GLU A 110 14.73 -11.82 4.87
C GLU A 110 14.59 -11.63 3.36
N MET A 111 13.48 -11.04 2.90
CA MET A 111 13.26 -10.75 1.49
C MET A 111 14.33 -9.80 0.94
N ARG A 112 14.63 -8.70 1.64
CA ARG A 112 15.72 -7.79 1.27
C ARG A 112 17.07 -8.49 1.20
N SER A 113 17.36 -9.36 2.17
CA SER A 113 18.60 -10.14 2.21
C SER A 113 18.71 -11.08 1.00
N SER A 114 17.62 -11.79 0.67
CA SER A 114 17.58 -12.69 -0.49
C SER A 114 17.82 -11.96 -1.81
N LEU A 115 17.22 -10.77 -1.97
CA LEU A 115 17.34 -9.94 -3.17
C LEU A 115 18.72 -9.27 -3.29
N THR A 116 19.41 -9.05 -2.17
CA THR A 116 20.76 -8.45 -2.17
C THR A 116 21.85 -9.49 -2.44
N ARG A 117 21.59 -10.76 -2.09
CA ARG A 117 22.56 -11.87 -2.24
C ARG A 117 22.93 -12.13 -3.71
N THR A 118 22.01 -11.88 -4.64
CA THR A 118 22.25 -12.10 -6.09
C THR A 118 23.26 -11.11 -6.69
N LYS A 119 23.68 -10.06 -5.97
CA LYS A 119 24.53 -8.94 -6.45
C LYS A 119 23.96 -8.20 -7.68
N GLU A 120 22.73 -8.52 -8.09
CA GLU A 120 22.01 -7.85 -9.16
C GLU A 120 21.37 -6.55 -8.66
N PRO A 121 21.05 -5.60 -9.57
CA PRO A 121 20.21 -4.46 -9.23
C PRO A 121 18.86 -4.94 -8.68
N ILE A 122 18.36 -4.30 -7.62
CA ILE A 122 17.06 -4.62 -7.02
C ILE A 122 15.97 -4.45 -8.09
N PRO A 123 15.15 -5.48 -8.38
CA PRO A 123 14.12 -5.36 -9.40
C PRO A 123 13.11 -4.28 -9.02
N SER A 124 12.63 -3.52 -10.01
CA SER A 124 11.80 -2.32 -9.81
C SER A 124 10.57 -2.57 -8.95
N GLY A 125 9.88 -3.70 -9.14
CA GLY A 125 8.70 -4.05 -8.36
C GLY A 125 8.96 -4.33 -6.86
N TYR A 126 10.22 -4.53 -6.45
CA TYR A 126 10.59 -4.71 -5.03
C TYR A 126 11.17 -3.44 -4.40
N GLN A 127 11.25 -2.33 -5.14
CA GLN A 127 11.89 -1.11 -4.66
C GLN A 127 11.24 -0.58 -3.37
N GLN A 128 9.93 -0.80 -3.24
CA GLN A 128 9.09 -0.42 -2.10
C GLN A 128 9.68 -0.85 -0.75
N LEU A 129 10.33 -2.02 -0.68
CA LEU A 129 10.94 -2.57 0.55
C LEU A 129 12.07 -1.71 1.15
N TRP A 130 12.61 -0.77 0.38
CA TRP A 130 13.65 0.18 0.82
C TRP A 130 13.13 1.62 0.96
N GLU A 131 11.98 1.93 0.37
CA GLU A 131 11.42 3.28 0.36
C GLU A 131 10.40 3.50 1.48
N TYR A 132 9.72 2.43 1.89
CA TYR A 132 8.64 2.50 2.87
C TYR A 132 8.86 1.52 4.01
N SER A 133 8.18 1.77 5.13
CA SER A 133 8.20 0.84 6.27
C SER A 133 7.51 -0.48 5.92
N SER A 134 8.04 -1.60 6.41
CA SER A 134 7.48 -2.93 6.14
C SER A 134 6.02 -3.05 6.58
N THR A 135 5.67 -2.44 7.71
CA THR A 135 4.30 -2.42 8.25
C THR A 135 3.34 -1.66 7.34
N PHE A 136 3.74 -0.48 6.84
CA PHE A 136 2.93 0.28 5.89
C PHE A 136 2.69 -0.56 4.62
N ILE A 137 3.74 -1.15 4.06
CA ILE A 137 3.61 -1.96 2.84
C ILE A 137 2.66 -3.14 3.05
N ALA A 138 2.77 -3.84 4.18
CA ALA A 138 1.94 -5.00 4.49
C ALA A 138 0.46 -4.62 4.63
N ILE A 139 0.14 -3.63 5.47
CA ILE A 139 -1.25 -3.20 5.72
C ILE A 139 -1.87 -2.64 4.43
N HIS A 140 -1.12 -1.82 3.68
CA HIS A 140 -1.60 -1.25 2.43
C HIS A 140 -1.90 -2.32 1.38
N SER A 141 -0.95 -3.25 1.19
CA SER A 141 -1.13 -4.37 0.26
C SER A 141 -2.29 -5.28 0.65
N PHE A 142 -2.44 -5.55 1.95
CA PHE A 142 -3.55 -6.29 2.51
C PHE A 142 -4.90 -5.64 2.19
N GLY A 143 -5.04 -4.33 2.44
CA GLY A 143 -6.29 -3.62 2.16
C GLY A 143 -6.70 -3.70 0.69
N HIS A 144 -5.73 -3.51 -0.21
CA HIS A 144 -5.93 -3.67 -1.64
C HIS A 144 -6.37 -5.09 -2.02
N GLN A 145 -5.77 -6.12 -1.43
CA GLN A 145 -6.13 -7.51 -1.72
C GLN A 145 -7.49 -7.90 -1.14
N ILE A 146 -7.88 -7.39 0.03
CA ILE A 146 -9.22 -7.54 0.60
C ILE A 146 -10.27 -6.93 -0.34
N MET A 147 -10.02 -5.70 -0.81
CA MET A 147 -10.93 -5.03 -1.74
C MET A 147 -11.09 -5.77 -3.08
N ARG A 148 -10.11 -6.58 -3.50
CA ARG A 148 -10.26 -7.45 -4.69
C ARG A 148 -11.27 -8.57 -4.49
N ALA A 149 -11.48 -9.02 -3.25
CA ALA A 149 -12.44 -10.07 -2.93
C ALA A 149 -13.86 -9.54 -2.69
N LEU A 150 -14.05 -8.23 -2.51
CA LEU A 150 -15.32 -7.65 -2.07
C LEU A 150 -16.48 -7.93 -3.02
N GLN A 151 -16.27 -7.78 -4.33
CA GLN A 151 -17.33 -8.03 -5.30
C GLN A 151 -17.76 -9.50 -5.31
N LEU A 152 -16.83 -10.43 -5.08
CA LEU A 152 -17.10 -11.87 -5.08
C LEU A 152 -17.77 -12.36 -3.79
N VAL A 153 -17.36 -11.81 -2.64
CA VAL A 153 -17.82 -12.29 -1.33
C VAL A 153 -19.04 -11.53 -0.82
N ALA A 154 -19.07 -10.21 -1.03
CA ALA A 154 -20.07 -9.32 -0.43
C ALA A 154 -20.92 -8.57 -1.48
N LYS A 155 -20.68 -8.78 -2.78
CA LYS A 155 -21.38 -8.10 -3.89
C LYS A 155 -21.31 -6.56 -3.81
N VAL A 156 -20.25 -6.04 -3.20
CA VAL A 156 -19.98 -4.61 -3.07
C VAL A 156 -19.32 -4.09 -4.36
N ASP A 157 -19.78 -2.95 -4.88
CA ASP A 157 -19.07 -2.26 -5.96
C ASP A 157 -17.73 -1.73 -5.42
N PRO A 158 -16.59 -2.00 -6.07
CA PRO A 158 -15.29 -1.50 -5.62
C PRO A 158 -15.19 0.01 -5.41
N LYS A 159 -16.08 0.82 -6.01
CA LYS A 159 -16.14 2.27 -5.82
C LYS A 159 -16.84 2.69 -4.52
N GLN A 160 -17.58 1.79 -3.87
CA GLN A 160 -18.34 2.08 -2.64
C GLN A 160 -17.47 2.05 -1.37
N VAL A 161 -16.27 1.51 -1.46
CA VAL A 161 -15.31 1.45 -0.35
C VAL A 161 -13.94 1.88 -0.84
N ASN A 162 -13.19 2.53 0.04
CA ASN A 162 -11.78 2.79 -0.21
C ASN A 162 -10.95 2.39 1.02
N PHE A 163 -9.64 2.31 0.83
CA PHE A 163 -8.70 1.95 1.89
C PHE A 163 -7.54 2.94 1.94
N THR A 164 -7.16 3.35 3.15
CA THR A 164 -5.96 4.17 3.37
C THR A 164 -5.23 3.69 4.62
N VAL A 165 -3.94 4.00 4.70
CA VAL A 165 -3.13 3.68 5.88
C VAL A 165 -2.60 4.97 6.48
N VAL A 166 -2.91 5.18 7.75
CA VAL A 166 -2.49 6.36 8.51
C VAL A 166 -1.39 5.95 9.48
N LYS A 167 -0.35 6.77 9.56
CA LYS A 167 0.65 6.67 10.62
C LYS A 167 0.06 7.25 11.91
N GLU A 168 -0.03 6.45 12.96
CA GLU A 168 -0.60 6.88 14.25
C GLU A 168 0.32 7.90 14.94
N LEU A 169 -0.27 8.85 15.66
CA LEU A 169 0.46 9.83 16.46
C LEU A 169 0.88 9.18 17.79
N GLY A 170 2.16 9.27 18.14
CA GLY A 170 2.71 8.75 19.40
C GLY A 170 4.10 8.12 19.26
N GLU A 171 4.55 7.45 20.33
CA GLU A 171 5.82 6.71 20.32
C GLU A 171 5.66 5.38 19.55
N GLY A 172 6.36 5.27 18.42
CA GLY A 172 6.42 4.07 17.59
C GLY A 172 6.00 4.30 16.14
N ASN A 173 6.60 3.55 15.21
CA ASN A 173 6.21 3.55 13.79
C ASN A 173 4.98 2.65 13.56
N ASN A 174 3.87 2.99 14.23
CA ASN A 174 2.62 2.26 14.10
C ASN A 174 1.80 2.82 12.94
N TYR A 175 1.21 1.90 12.18
CA TYR A 175 0.34 2.20 11.05
C TYR A 175 -0.99 1.50 11.26
N THR A 176 -2.06 2.19 10.89
CA THR A 176 -3.42 1.72 10.99
C THR A 176 -4.08 1.83 9.63
N GLY A 177 -4.72 0.74 9.20
CA GLY A 177 -5.54 0.73 8.00
C GLY A 177 -6.96 1.18 8.29
N TYR A 178 -7.59 1.89 7.37
CA TYR A 178 -9.00 2.25 7.43
C TYR A 178 -9.68 1.88 6.13
N PHE A 179 -10.62 0.94 6.18
CA PHE A 179 -11.65 0.84 5.15
C PHE A 179 -12.74 1.84 5.48
N TYR A 180 -13.27 2.55 4.50
CA TYR A 180 -14.34 3.50 4.71
C TYR A 180 -15.28 3.54 3.52
N ASP A 181 -16.57 3.77 3.79
CA ASP A 181 -17.55 3.99 2.74
C ASP A 181 -17.26 5.31 2.02
N THR A 182 -17.47 5.36 0.71
CA THR A 182 -17.19 6.55 -0.12
C THR A 182 -18.36 7.51 -0.27
N SER A 183 -19.46 7.26 0.44
CA SER A 183 -20.67 8.09 0.44
C SER A 183 -20.98 8.63 1.82
N ASP A 184 -21.46 9.87 1.88
CA ASP A 184 -21.91 10.49 3.13
C ASP A 184 -23.06 9.70 3.76
N GLY A 185 -23.01 9.53 5.08
CA GLY A 185 -23.91 8.65 5.84
C GLY A 185 -23.62 7.14 5.70
N GLY A 186 -22.84 6.74 4.69
CA GLY A 186 -22.47 5.34 4.43
C GLY A 186 -23.29 4.65 3.34
N ASN A 187 -22.75 3.53 2.85
CA ASN A 187 -23.38 2.61 1.90
C ASN A 187 -23.29 1.13 2.36
N GLY A 188 -22.69 0.88 3.53
CA GLY A 188 -22.60 -0.44 4.15
C GLY A 188 -21.42 -1.30 3.68
N ALA A 189 -20.56 -0.78 2.80
CA ALA A 189 -19.43 -1.55 2.26
C ALA A 189 -18.33 -1.83 3.31
N ALA A 190 -18.03 -0.86 4.17
CA ALA A 190 -17.11 -1.00 5.29
C ALA A 190 -17.66 -2.02 6.31
N GLU A 191 -18.96 -1.98 6.60
CA GLU A 191 -19.59 -2.99 7.45
C GLU A 191 -19.50 -4.39 6.83
N ALA A 192 -19.66 -4.50 5.49
CA ALA A 192 -19.45 -5.76 4.79
C ALA A 192 -18.00 -6.27 4.94
N VAL A 193 -16.99 -5.39 4.91
CA VAL A 193 -15.61 -5.76 5.24
C VAL A 193 -15.53 -6.32 6.66
N PHE A 194 -16.09 -5.62 7.65
CA PHE A 194 -16.06 -6.04 9.06
C PHE A 194 -16.67 -7.43 9.27
N LYS A 195 -17.84 -7.66 8.66
CA LYS A 195 -18.59 -8.91 8.78
C LYS A 195 -17.90 -10.08 8.10
N HIS A 196 -17.36 -9.86 6.90
CA HIS A 196 -16.87 -10.92 6.02
C HIS A 196 -15.35 -11.05 5.95
N LEU A 197 -14.57 -10.32 6.77
CA LEU A 197 -13.11 -10.28 6.65
C LEU A 197 -12.43 -11.64 6.50
N PRO A 198 -12.72 -12.69 7.31
CA PRO A 198 -12.05 -13.98 7.14
C PRO A 198 -12.25 -14.60 5.75
N LYS A 199 -13.47 -14.48 5.18
CA LYS A 199 -13.77 -14.98 3.83
C LYS A 199 -13.18 -14.09 2.74
N LEU A 200 -13.17 -12.77 2.96
CA LEU A 200 -12.48 -11.82 2.08
C LEU A 200 -10.98 -12.10 2.04
N ALA A 201 -10.37 -12.42 3.18
CA ALA A 201 -8.96 -12.77 3.28
C ALA A 201 -8.66 -14.07 2.54
N GLU A 202 -9.50 -15.09 2.69
CA GLU A 202 -9.38 -16.36 1.97
C GLU A 202 -9.43 -16.16 0.44
N VAL A 203 -10.44 -15.46 -0.06
CA VAL A 203 -10.62 -15.20 -1.49
C VAL A 203 -9.52 -14.25 -2.02
N GLY A 204 -9.19 -13.20 -1.28
CA GLY A 204 -8.11 -12.27 -1.62
C GLY A 204 -6.74 -12.97 -1.67
N ARG A 205 -6.50 -13.92 -0.77
CA ARG A 205 -5.32 -14.79 -0.75
C ARG A 205 -5.26 -15.65 -2.02
N ALA A 206 -6.37 -16.31 -2.38
CA ALA A 206 -6.44 -17.11 -3.60
C ALA A 206 -6.15 -16.27 -4.85
N ILE A 207 -6.84 -15.14 -5.02
CA ILE A 207 -6.62 -14.19 -6.14
C ILE A 207 -5.14 -13.77 -6.22
N ALA A 208 -4.55 -13.42 -5.08
CA ALA A 208 -3.17 -12.97 -5.03
C ALA A 208 -2.20 -14.11 -5.37
N ARG A 209 -2.34 -15.30 -4.76
CA ARG A 209 -1.45 -16.45 -4.99
C ARG A 209 -1.50 -16.95 -6.43
N ASP A 210 -2.70 -17.12 -6.98
CA ASP A 210 -2.93 -17.68 -8.32
C ASP A 210 -2.59 -16.72 -9.46
N CYS A 211 -2.39 -15.43 -9.14
CA CYS A 211 -1.93 -14.47 -10.13
C CYS A 211 -0.45 -14.70 -10.50
N ASN A 212 -0.17 -14.93 -11.79
CA ASN A 212 1.17 -15.14 -12.37
C ASN A 212 2.10 -13.90 -12.35
N CYS A 213 1.87 -12.93 -11.47
CA CYS A 213 2.76 -11.78 -11.29
C CYS A 213 3.63 -11.95 -10.03
N ASN A 214 4.83 -11.37 -10.08
CA ASN A 214 5.78 -11.44 -8.98
C ASN A 214 5.45 -10.42 -7.89
N THR A 215 5.37 -9.14 -8.21
CA THR A 215 5.33 -8.07 -7.19
C THR A 215 3.95 -7.49 -6.93
N GLY A 216 2.96 -7.86 -7.74
CA GLY A 216 1.63 -7.29 -7.76
C GLY A 216 1.33 -6.57 -9.07
N CYS A 217 0.10 -6.71 -9.57
CA CYS A 217 -0.38 -6.06 -10.78
C CYS A 217 -1.85 -5.63 -10.63
N ALA A 218 -2.45 -5.07 -11.67
CA ALA A 218 -3.85 -4.62 -11.66
C ALA A 218 -4.86 -5.75 -11.35
N LYS A 219 -4.49 -7.02 -11.57
CA LYS A 219 -5.37 -8.17 -11.30
C LYS A 219 -5.46 -8.51 -9.81
N CYS A 220 -4.39 -8.28 -9.05
CA CYS A 220 -4.30 -8.80 -7.67
C CYS A 220 -3.92 -7.77 -6.60
N LEU A 221 -3.44 -6.57 -6.97
CA LEU A 221 -2.90 -5.62 -5.99
C LEU A 221 -3.13 -4.16 -6.35
N ILE A 222 -2.77 -3.73 -7.56
CA ILE A 222 -2.85 -2.31 -7.94
C ILE A 222 -4.31 -1.92 -8.15
N GLN A 223 -4.77 -0.81 -7.58
CA GLN A 223 -6.16 -0.37 -7.65
C GLN A 223 -6.31 1.03 -8.25
N HIS A 224 -7.42 1.24 -8.97
CA HIS A 224 -7.79 2.58 -9.42
C HIS A 224 -8.36 3.37 -8.24
N GLY A 225 -7.96 4.63 -8.08
CA GLY A 225 -8.47 5.50 -7.01
C GLY A 225 -7.85 5.26 -5.62
N CYS A 226 -6.74 4.51 -5.54
CA CYS A 226 -5.92 4.41 -4.34
C CYS A 226 -5.49 5.83 -3.89
N PRO A 227 -5.87 6.28 -2.69
CA PRO A 227 -5.51 7.63 -2.20
C PRO A 227 -3.99 7.83 -2.11
N ASP A 228 -3.25 6.75 -1.84
CA ASP A 228 -1.79 6.72 -1.71
C ASP A 228 -1.07 6.47 -3.04
N GLY A 229 -1.78 6.60 -4.18
CA GLY A 229 -1.19 6.58 -5.52
C GLY A 229 -0.59 5.24 -5.92
N ASN A 230 -1.05 4.13 -5.33
CA ASN A 230 -0.47 2.79 -5.48
C ASN A 230 1.03 2.69 -5.09
N THR A 231 1.48 3.56 -4.17
CA THR A 231 2.80 3.45 -3.56
C THR A 231 2.78 2.53 -2.34
N ALA A 232 3.93 2.09 -1.86
CA ALA A 232 4.06 1.16 -0.74
C ALA A 232 3.26 -0.15 -0.92
N LEU A 233 3.31 -0.75 -2.10
CA LEU A 233 2.60 -2.01 -2.40
C LEU A 233 3.55 -3.13 -2.79
N LEU A 234 3.37 -4.31 -2.20
CA LEU A 234 4.06 -5.54 -2.58
C LEU A 234 3.19 -6.76 -2.28
N LYS A 235 2.88 -7.56 -3.31
CA LYS A 235 1.98 -8.72 -3.24
C LYS A 235 2.27 -9.64 -2.05
N GLN A 236 3.54 -9.98 -1.84
CA GLN A 236 3.97 -10.88 -0.78
C GLN A 236 3.74 -10.31 0.62
N MET A 237 3.91 -8.99 0.80
CA MET A 237 3.75 -8.37 2.10
C MET A 237 2.28 -8.37 2.54
N GLY A 238 1.34 -8.18 1.61
CA GLY A 238 -0.08 -8.30 1.90
C GLY A 238 -0.51 -9.75 2.16
N LEU A 239 0.08 -10.72 1.42
CA LEU A 239 -0.17 -12.15 1.64
C LEU A 239 0.14 -12.61 3.07
N VAL A 240 1.17 -12.05 3.73
CA VAL A 240 1.47 -12.34 5.14
C VAL A 240 0.26 -12.10 6.04
N LEU A 241 -0.43 -10.97 5.87
CA LEU A 241 -1.61 -10.64 6.67
C LEU A 241 -2.84 -11.44 6.23
N LEU A 242 -3.01 -11.69 4.93
CA LEU A 242 -4.11 -12.53 4.45
C LEU A 242 -4.00 -13.96 4.98
N ASP A 243 -2.79 -14.53 5.00
CA ASP A 243 -2.53 -15.86 5.54
C ASP A 243 -2.82 -15.94 7.03
N ALA A 244 -2.54 -14.87 7.77
CA ALA A 244 -2.85 -14.77 9.19
C ALA A 244 -4.34 -14.55 9.48
N VAL A 245 -5.17 -14.16 8.51
CA VAL A 245 -6.60 -13.86 8.74
C VAL A 245 -7.52 -14.91 8.10
N ALA A 246 -7.12 -15.49 6.97
CA ALA A 246 -7.87 -16.53 6.29
C ALA A 246 -7.98 -17.75 7.21
N LYS A 247 -9.17 -18.37 7.26
CA LYS A 247 -9.32 -19.64 7.96
C LYS A 247 -8.51 -20.73 7.23
N PRO A 248 -7.93 -21.71 7.96
CA PRO A 248 -7.39 -22.90 7.32
C PRO A 248 -8.53 -23.59 6.55
N GLU A 249 -8.23 -24.07 5.35
CA GLU A 249 -9.15 -24.93 4.59
C GLU A 249 -9.34 -26.22 5.41
N THR A 250 -10.58 -26.49 5.82
CA THR A 250 -10.99 -27.75 6.45
C THR A 250 -11.17 -28.84 5.42
#